data_AF-A0A380WEA4-F1
#
_entry.id   AF-A0A380WEA4-F1
#
_cell.length_a   1.000
_cell.length_b   1.000
_cell.length_c   1.000
_cell.angle_alpha   90.00
_cell.angle_beta   90.00
_cell.angle_gamma   90.00
#
_symmetry.space_group_name_H-M   'P 1'
#
loop_
_entity.id
_entity.type
_entity.pdbx_description
1 polymer ?
#
loop_
_entity_poly.entity_id
_entity_poly.type
_entity_poly.pdbx_seq_one_letter_code
_entity_poly.pdbx_strand_id
1 'polypeptide(L)'
;MSWRSWPKRRGPLLRLTMAEYFPIVDKRPSPASRSETRSDRIVSIEFAGPVTAFAKLNCVIGLKHFTDFLTLVKLDGRWQIISKVFHFDLQSK
;
A
#
# COMPACT_ATOMS: atom_id res chain seq x y z
N MET A 1 32.97 -8.33 10.68
CA MET A 1 31.62 -8.21 10.09
C MET A 1 30.84 -7.19 10.92
N SER A 2 30.65 -5.99 10.38
CA SER A 2 29.96 -4.89 11.07
C SER A 2 28.49 -4.89 10.66
N TRP A 3 27.61 -5.17 11.62
CA TRP A 3 26.17 -4.99 11.45
C TRP A 3 25.88 -3.48 11.39
N ARG A 4 25.64 -2.96 10.19
CA ARG A 4 25.22 -1.58 9.99
C ARG A 4 23.82 -1.40 10.59
N SER A 5 23.72 -0.41 11.47
CA SER A 5 22.51 0.06 12.12
C SER A 5 21.39 0.33 11.12
N TRP A 6 20.24 -0.32 11.29
CA TRP A 6 19.00 0.01 10.60
C TRP A 6 18.54 1.44 10.96
N PRO A 7 17.98 2.22 10.01
CA PRO A 7 17.40 3.52 10.34
C PRO A 7 16.18 3.33 11.27
N LYS A 8 16.22 3.92 12.46
CA LYS A 8 15.11 3.92 13.42
C LYS A 8 14.01 4.89 12.98
N ARG A 9 13.11 4.49 12.07
CA ARG A 9 11.74 5.05 12.07
C ARG A 9 10.92 4.27 13.09
N ARG A 10 11.05 4.61 14.38
CA ARG A 10 10.25 4.01 15.46
C ARG A 10 8.96 4.82 15.65
N GLY A 11 7.85 4.30 15.12
CA GLY A 11 6.49 4.66 15.51
C GLY A 11 5.78 3.42 16.05
N PRO A 12 4.68 3.55 16.81
CA PRO A 12 3.87 2.40 17.21
C PRO A 12 3.38 1.65 15.98
N LEU A 13 3.15 0.33 16.12
CA LEU A 13 2.54 -0.47 15.05
C LEU A 13 1.17 0.12 14.70
N LEU A 14 1.02 0.59 13.46
CA LEU A 14 -0.29 0.94 12.91
C LEU A 14 -0.91 -0.31 12.28
N ARG A 15 -1.92 -0.86 12.95
CA ARG A 15 -2.76 -1.95 12.44
C ARG A 15 -4.19 -1.48 12.41
N LEU A 16 -4.83 -1.58 11.24
CA LEU A 16 -6.22 -1.19 11.05
C LEU A 16 -6.99 -2.38 10.45
N THR A 17 -8.09 -2.73 11.07
CA THR A 17 -9.11 -3.62 10.46
C THR A 17 -9.87 -2.85 9.37
N MET A 18 -10.61 -3.57 8.52
CA MET A 18 -11.45 -2.91 7.51
C MET A 18 -12.51 -1.99 8.12
N ALA A 19 -13.10 -2.38 9.26
CA ALA A 19 -14.08 -1.58 9.99
C ALA A 19 -13.48 -0.26 10.51
N GLU A 20 -12.21 -0.27 10.91
CA GLU A 20 -11.49 0.93 11.35
C GLU A 20 -10.98 1.76 10.16
N TYR A 21 -10.59 1.09 9.07
CA TYR A 21 -9.97 1.72 7.92
C TYR A 21 -10.96 2.48 7.04
N PHE A 22 -12.15 1.92 6.76
CA PHE A 22 -13.13 2.56 5.88
C PHE A 22 -13.56 3.96 6.33
N PRO A 23 -13.92 4.21 7.61
CA PRO A 23 -14.25 5.55 8.08
C PRO A 23 -13.14 6.58 7.90
N ILE A 24 -11.87 6.14 7.86
CA ILE A 24 -10.71 7.00 7.63
C ILE A 24 -10.61 7.35 6.14
N VAL A 25 -10.88 6.40 5.25
CA VAL A 25 -10.86 6.60 3.79
C VAL A 25 -12.01 7.50 3.35
N ASP A 26 -13.23 7.27 3.86
CA ASP A 26 -14.43 8.02 3.47
C ASP A 26 -14.32 9.52 3.76
N LYS A 27 -13.55 9.89 4.78
CA LYS A 27 -13.30 11.29 5.15
C LYS A 27 -12.26 11.98 4.28
N ARG A 28 -11.50 11.25 3.45
CA ARG A 28 -10.42 11.83 2.65
C ARG A 28 -10.94 12.25 1.28
N PRO A 29 -10.67 13.48 0.82
CA PRO A 29 -10.90 13.82 -0.59
C PRO A 29 -10.04 12.93 -1.48
N SER A 30 -10.64 12.38 -2.53
CA SER A 30 -9.92 11.49 -3.43
C SER A 30 -8.85 12.28 -4.22
N PRO A 31 -7.72 11.66 -4.61
CA PRO A 31 -6.76 12.32 -5.49
C PRO A 31 -7.40 12.78 -6.81
N ALA A 32 -8.36 11.99 -7.32
CA ALA A 32 -9.12 12.31 -8.52
C ALA A 32 -9.93 13.61 -8.37
N SER A 33 -10.56 13.86 -7.22
CA SER A 33 -11.30 15.11 -6.97
C SER A 33 -10.39 16.33 -6.83
N ARG A 34 -9.07 16.14 -6.74
CA ARG A 34 -8.06 17.19 -6.63
C ARG A 34 -7.29 17.41 -7.94
N SER A 35 -7.68 16.73 -9.02
CA SER A 35 -6.98 16.74 -10.31
C SER A 35 -5.49 16.41 -10.21
N GLU A 36 -5.10 15.61 -9.21
CA GLU A 36 -3.71 15.18 -9.04
C GLU A 36 -3.32 14.22 -10.17
N THR A 37 -2.17 14.45 -10.81
CA THR A 37 -1.63 13.55 -11.82
C THR A 37 -1.34 12.18 -11.21
N ARG A 38 -2.05 11.17 -11.70
CA ARG A 38 -1.87 9.80 -11.24
C ARG A 38 -0.45 9.32 -11.57
N SER A 39 0.32 9.02 -10.53
CA SER A 39 1.70 8.53 -10.62
C SER A 39 1.84 7.11 -10.04
N ASP A 40 0.72 6.40 -9.90
CA ASP A 40 0.69 5.03 -9.38
C ASP A 40 1.25 4.05 -10.41
N ARG A 41 1.95 3.01 -9.95
CA ARG A 41 2.44 1.92 -10.81
C ARG A 41 2.41 0.58 -10.09
N ILE A 42 2.12 -0.47 -10.85
CA ILE A 42 2.39 -1.84 -10.43
C ILE A 42 3.88 -2.10 -10.66
N VAL A 43 4.60 -2.48 -9.61
CA VAL A 43 6.04 -2.77 -9.68
C VAL A 43 6.26 -4.24 -10.03
N SER A 44 5.53 -5.14 -9.38
CA SER A 44 5.56 -6.57 -9.68
C SER A 44 4.26 -7.26 -9.26
N ILE A 45 3.96 -8.38 -9.91
CA ILE A 45 2.95 -9.35 -9.48
C ILE A 45 3.62 -10.72 -9.51
N GLU A 46 3.56 -11.43 -8.40
CA GLU A 46 4.09 -12.77 -8.23
C GLU A 46 2.94 -13.71 -7.94
N PHE A 47 2.77 -14.77 -8.74
CA PHE A 47 1.75 -15.78 -8.53
C PHE A 47 2.37 -16.97 -7.78
N ALA A 48 1.84 -17.28 -6.60
CA ALA A 48 2.16 -18.52 -5.90
C ALA A 48 1.39 -19.72 -6.47
N GLY A 49 0.36 -19.45 -7.27
CA GLY A 49 -0.50 -20.44 -7.92
C GLY A 49 -1.68 -19.76 -8.63
N PRO A 50 -2.69 -20.53 -9.07
CA PRO A 50 -3.82 -20.01 -9.84
C PRO A 50 -4.74 -19.08 -9.03
N VAL A 51 -4.67 -19.13 -7.70
CA VAL A 51 -5.60 -18.44 -6.79
C VAL A 51 -4.91 -17.60 -5.72
N THR A 52 -3.59 -17.46 -5.74
CA THR A 52 -2.83 -16.68 -4.74
C THR A 52 -1.75 -15.86 -5.42
N ALA A 53 -1.70 -14.57 -5.09
CA ALA A 53 -0.72 -13.64 -5.65
C ALA A 53 -0.22 -12.64 -4.61
N PHE A 54 0.98 -12.15 -4.84
CA PHE A 54 1.58 -11.02 -4.16
C PHE A 54 1.80 -9.90 -5.16
N ALA A 55 1.41 -8.67 -4.82
CA ALA A 55 1.63 -7.51 -5.68
C ALA A 55 2.39 -6.42 -4.92
N LYS A 56 3.42 -5.87 -5.56
CA LYS A 56 4.13 -4.69 -5.10
C LYS A 56 3.72 -3.51 -5.96
N LEU A 57 3.35 -2.40 -5.33
CA LEU A 57 2.89 -1.20 -6.02
C LEU A 57 3.56 0.05 -5.46
N ASN A 58 3.65 1.08 -6.30
CA ASN A 58 3.86 2.44 -5.83
C ASN A 58 2.59 3.26 -6.04
N CYS A 59 2.21 4.02 -5.02
CA CYS A 59 1.05 4.91 -5.07
C CYS A 59 1.43 6.31 -4.57
N VAL A 60 0.82 7.36 -5.10
CA VAL A 60 1.08 8.74 -4.68
C VAL A 60 -0.21 9.41 -4.22
N ILE A 61 -0.17 10.01 -3.02
CA ILE A 61 -1.28 10.81 -2.47
C ILE A 61 -0.70 12.10 -1.89
N GLY A 62 -0.87 13.22 -2.59
CA GLY A 62 -0.16 14.46 -2.26
C GLY A 62 1.36 14.25 -2.18
N LEU A 63 1.97 14.62 -1.05
CA LEU A 63 3.43 14.47 -0.83
C LEU A 63 3.85 13.06 -0.38
N LYS A 64 2.89 12.15 -0.15
CA LYS A 64 3.17 10.80 0.35
C LYS A 64 3.34 9.84 -0.83
N HIS A 65 4.53 9.26 -0.91
CA HIS A 65 4.87 8.22 -1.89
C HIS A 65 4.91 6.87 -1.18
N PHE A 66 3.93 6.03 -1.47
CA PHE A 66 3.75 4.73 -0.86
C PHE A 66 4.48 3.63 -1.65
N THR A 67 5.05 2.67 -0.93
CA THR A 67 5.32 1.33 -1.42
C THR A 67 4.35 0.39 -0.72
N ASP A 68 3.42 -0.17 -1.48
CA ASP A 68 2.40 -1.09 -0.97
C ASP A 68 2.77 -2.52 -1.32
N PHE A 69 2.58 -3.41 -0.35
CA PHE A 69 2.64 -4.86 -0.51
C PHE A 69 1.26 -5.43 -0.26
N LEU A 70 0.67 -6.02 -1.30
CA LEU A 70 -0.66 -6.61 -1.27
C LEU A 70 -0.53 -8.12 -1.37
N THR A 71 -1.27 -8.83 -0.51
CA THR A 71 -1.55 -10.26 -0.72
C THR A 71 -2.97 -10.43 -1.21
N LEU A 72 -3.14 -11.29 -2.22
CA LEU A 72 -4.40 -11.47 -2.92
C LEU A 72 -4.78 -12.94 -2.99
N VAL A 73 -6.09 -13.19 -2.93
CA VAL A 73 -6.70 -14.50 -3.21
C VAL A 73 -7.74 -14.37 -4.31
N LYS A 74 -7.92 -15.41 -5.12
CA LYS A 74 -8.97 -15.48 -6.13
C LYS A 74 -10.11 -16.36 -5.62
N LEU A 75 -11.26 -15.76 -5.36
CA LEU A 75 -12.48 -16.44 -4.90
C LEU A 75 -13.60 -16.18 -5.91
N ASP A 76 -14.32 -17.23 -6.30
CA ASP A 76 -15.43 -17.15 -7.27
C ASP A 76 -15.07 -16.37 -8.55
N GLY A 77 -13.88 -16.62 -9.08
CA GLY A 77 -13.37 -15.96 -10.28
C GLY A 77 -12.83 -14.54 -10.07
N ARG A 78 -12.94 -13.96 -8.88
CA ARG A 78 -12.54 -12.58 -8.58
C ARG A 78 -11.34 -12.50 -7.64
N TRP A 79 -10.37 -11.65 -7.98
CA TRP A 79 -9.26 -11.34 -7.09
C TRP A 79 -9.70 -10.40 -5.98
N GLN A 80 -9.28 -10.68 -4.75
CA GLN A 80 -9.57 -9.91 -3.54
C GLN A 80 -8.27 -9.66 -2.79
N ILE A 81 -8.09 -8.45 -2.27
CA ILE A 81 -6.96 -8.11 -1.40
C ILE A 81 -7.32 -8.57 0.01
N ILE A 82 -6.49 -9.40 0.62
CA ILE A 82 -6.70 -9.88 2.00
C ILE A 82 -5.76 -9.23 3.01
N SER A 83 -4.66 -8.63 2.55
CA SER A 83 -3.82 -7.79 3.39
C SER A 83 -3.11 -6.71 2.57
N LYS A 84 -2.85 -5.58 3.24
CA LYS A 84 -2.01 -4.50 2.75
C LYS A 84 -1.04 -4.10 3.85
N VAL A 85 0.24 -4.14 3.54
CA VAL A 85 1.30 -3.54 4.36
C VAL A 85 1.99 -2.47 3.51
N PHE A 86 2.36 -1.35 4.12
CA PHE A 86 2.92 -0.24 3.37
C PHE A 86 4.08 0.44 4.09
N HIS A 87 4.94 1.04 3.30
CA HIS A 87 5.88 2.08 3.70
C HIS A 87 5.55 3.35 2.93
N PHE A 88 5.81 4.53 3.48
CA PHE A 88 5.78 5.75 2.68
C PHE A 88 6.92 6.69 3.03
N ASP A 89 7.33 7.44 2.02
CA ASP A 89 8.22 8.58 2.15
C ASP A 89 7.46 9.87 1.86
N LEU A 90 7.89 10.95 2.51
CA LEU A 90 7.47 12.30 2.17
C LEU A 90 8.46 12.83 1.16
N GLN A 91 7.99 13.20 -0.03
CA GLN A 91 8.81 14.01 -0.93
C GLN A 91 8.61 15.49 -0.63
N SER A 92 9.71 16.22 -0.49
CA SER A 92 9.68 17.68 -0.53
C SER A 92 9.39 18.12 -1.97
N LYS A 93 8.66 19.25 -2.11
CA LYS A 93 8.53 19.94 -3.39
C LYS A 93 9.88 20.42 -3.90
#